data_AF-A0A497J675-F1
#
_entry.id   AF-A0A497J675-F1
#
_cell.length_a   1.000
_cell.length_b   1.000
_cell.length_c   1.000
_cell.angle_alpha   90.00
_cell.angle_beta   90.00
_cell.angle_gamma   90.00
#
_symmetry.space_group_name_H-M   'P 1'
#
loop_
_entity.id
_entity.type
_entity.pdbx_description
1 polymer ?
#
loop_
_entity_poly.entity_id
_entity_poly.type
_entity_poly.pdbx_seq_one_letter_code
_entity_poly.pdbx_strand_id
1 'polypeptide(L)'
;MNPLKVVLVTGRTVEQGIEGEAGKLREKYAKKVAVVELDAKDLKLLGIDEGRPVLIKTLHGEVVLRAIAAKGRHPGIVFAPMSPWINIVIGSETDGSGMPTFKGIEAEVYPTDERVLSIEELLKKYYGQEISSSELTSQELAPKNGSGGEQLFKDVVCPFCGCLCDDVEVLVRNGAIVEVRKACAIGSAKFLGHRKERALHPLVRKGGTFVKVSLNEAIEEAAKILANSKYSLLYGWSSTSIQANALGIELAEILGGVIDNTTSVCHGPTVLGVQGVGTVRATLGQIRNRADLIVYWGSNPLNAHLRHLMRYSALAKGVFVPGRKQRKVVVIDVRETPMAKMADLFIKVKPGQDYELISALRMAVKELDIEAEEVAGVPVEKIYQLAEIMRTAKFGAVFFGVGVTMSPGKDETLENIIRLVQDLNEWTKFVLCPMRGHFNVTGACNVSLWMTGYAFGIDYMRKFPRHDAAIWTVTELLSNEDVDAALIVASDPLAHLPKRAAENLTKIPLIVVDPRFNVTAAAARVFIPSSFVGIEKEGTAYRMDGVSLRLKKVVDPPEGVISDEEILSLLIDRVKKLRGV
;
A
#
# COMPACT_ATOMS: atom_id res chain seq x y z
N MET A 1 30.76 18.75 9.51
CA MET A 1 30.29 17.76 10.51
C MET A 1 30.30 16.40 9.85
N ASN A 2 30.64 15.33 10.57
CA ASN A 2 30.61 13.99 10.01
C ASN A 2 29.15 13.54 9.82
N PRO A 3 28.81 12.85 8.71
CA PRO A 3 27.49 12.29 8.54
C PRO A 3 27.16 11.28 9.63
N LEU A 4 25.89 11.23 10.02
CA LEU A 4 25.37 10.11 10.79
C LEU A 4 25.00 8.98 9.83
N LYS A 5 25.72 7.86 9.90
CA LYS A 5 25.36 6.63 9.17
C LYS A 5 24.18 5.95 9.86
N VAL A 6 23.15 5.65 9.09
CA VAL A 6 21.89 5.08 9.59
C VAL A 6 21.33 4.05 8.62
N VAL A 7 20.38 3.26 9.10
CA VAL A 7 19.51 2.42 8.26
C VAL A 7 18.17 3.12 8.09
N LEU A 8 17.81 3.43 6.85
CA LEU A 8 16.52 3.98 6.47
C LEU A 8 15.47 2.87 6.36
N VAL A 9 14.36 3.07 7.06
CA VAL A 9 13.15 2.25 6.92
C VAL A 9 11.96 3.14 6.60
N THR A 10 11.13 2.73 5.64
CA THR A 10 9.91 3.48 5.31
C THR A 10 8.65 2.77 5.79
N GLY A 11 7.51 3.47 5.80
CA GLY A 11 6.22 2.84 6.07
C GLY A 11 5.09 3.84 6.18
N ARG A 12 3.96 3.39 6.73
CA ARG A 12 2.77 4.23 6.88
C ARG A 12 2.63 4.80 8.29
N THR A 13 2.16 6.03 8.38
CA THR A 13 1.69 6.66 9.63
C THR A 13 0.18 6.93 9.59
N VAL A 14 -0.44 7.08 10.77
CA VAL A 14 -1.87 7.42 10.87
C VAL A 14 -2.15 8.79 10.23
N GLU A 15 -1.32 9.78 10.55
CA GLU A 15 -1.45 11.15 10.05
C GLU A 15 -1.30 11.23 8.53
N GLN A 16 -0.35 10.47 7.95
CA GLN A 16 -0.24 10.32 6.50
C GLN A 16 -1.53 9.76 5.91
N GLY A 17 -2.11 8.73 6.52
CA GLY A 17 -3.36 8.13 6.06
C GLY A 17 -4.53 9.11 6.09
N ILE A 18 -4.67 9.88 7.19
CA ILE A 18 -5.74 10.89 7.35
C ILE A 18 -5.58 12.02 6.33
N GLU A 19 -4.42 12.67 6.27
CA GLU A 19 -4.20 13.81 5.37
C GLU A 19 -4.20 13.38 3.91
N GLY A 20 -3.75 12.16 3.59
CA GLY A 20 -3.81 11.61 2.24
C GLY A 20 -5.25 11.47 1.72
N GLU A 21 -6.21 11.17 2.60
CA GLU A 21 -7.63 11.15 2.26
C GLU A 21 -8.26 12.55 2.15
N ALA A 22 -7.54 13.59 2.55
CA ALA A 22 -7.93 14.97 2.32
C ALA A 22 -7.29 15.58 1.06
N GLY A 23 -6.30 14.90 0.46
CA GLY A 23 -5.59 15.36 -0.73
C GLY A 23 -4.06 15.36 -0.58
N LYS A 24 -3.35 14.75 -1.54
CA LYS A 24 -1.88 14.59 -1.47
C LYS A 24 -1.09 15.79 -2.00
N LEU A 25 -1.73 16.70 -2.73
CA LEU A 25 -1.09 17.91 -3.24
C LEU A 25 -1.07 19.05 -2.21
N ARG A 26 -1.73 18.84 -1.06
CA ARG A 26 -1.85 19.83 0.00
C ARG A 26 -0.57 20.00 0.79
N GLU A 27 -0.29 21.24 1.18
CA GLU A 27 0.78 21.55 2.12
C GLU A 27 0.62 20.80 3.47
N LYS A 28 -0.64 20.58 3.92
CA LYS A 28 -0.92 19.79 5.13
C LYS A 28 -0.43 18.35 5.01
N TYR A 29 -0.64 17.71 3.86
CA TYR A 29 -0.12 16.36 3.59
C TYR A 29 1.41 16.37 3.56
N ALA A 30 2.01 17.31 2.82
CA ALA A 30 3.47 17.48 2.76
C ALA A 30 4.09 17.63 4.16
N LYS A 31 3.47 18.43 5.04
CA LYS A 31 3.89 18.57 6.45
C LYS A 31 3.89 17.26 7.22
N LYS A 32 3.07 16.27 6.88
CA LYS A 32 3.04 14.96 7.57
C LYS A 32 3.99 13.93 6.98
N VAL A 33 4.43 14.09 5.73
CA VAL A 33 5.18 13.04 5.02
C VAL A 33 6.59 13.44 4.59
N ALA A 34 6.86 14.73 4.39
CA ALA A 34 8.19 15.25 4.10
C ALA A 34 9.01 15.42 5.41
N VAL A 35 9.06 14.33 6.18
CA VAL A 35 9.66 14.25 7.51
C VAL A 35 10.48 12.97 7.66
N VAL A 36 11.45 12.99 8.57
CA VAL A 36 12.21 11.83 8.99
C VAL A 36 12.26 11.76 10.51
N GLU A 37 11.81 10.64 11.07
CA GLU A 37 11.87 10.32 12.50
C GLU A 37 13.28 9.85 12.88
N LEU A 38 13.91 10.55 13.82
CA LEU A 38 15.23 10.27 14.36
C LEU A 38 15.14 9.93 15.85
N ASP A 39 15.98 9.00 16.32
CA ASP A 39 16.12 8.73 17.74
C ASP A 39 16.70 9.97 18.47
N ALA A 40 16.31 10.19 19.73
CA ALA A 40 16.82 11.30 20.53
C ALA A 40 18.36 11.31 20.67
N LYS A 41 19.03 10.15 20.60
CA LYS A 41 20.49 10.03 20.59
C LYS A 41 21.06 10.52 19.25
N ASP A 42 20.40 10.19 18.15
CA ASP A 42 20.82 10.53 16.79
C ASP A 42 20.68 12.04 16.53
N LEU A 43 19.60 12.67 17.02
CA LEU A 43 19.43 14.12 17.02
C LEU A 43 20.58 14.83 17.76
N LYS A 44 20.96 14.32 18.94
CA LYS A 44 22.09 14.86 19.73
C LYS A 44 23.43 14.69 19.01
N LEU A 45 23.67 13.53 18.39
CA LEU A 45 24.88 13.28 17.60
C LEU A 45 24.99 14.20 16.39
N LEU A 46 23.85 14.53 15.77
CA LEU A 46 23.76 15.49 14.67
C LEU A 46 23.86 16.96 15.13
N GLY A 47 23.70 17.24 16.42
CA GLY A 47 23.71 18.60 16.97
C GLY A 47 22.53 19.45 16.50
N ILE A 48 21.37 18.84 16.25
CA ILE A 48 20.16 19.54 15.76
C ILE A 48 18.96 19.32 16.67
N ASP A 49 18.07 20.31 16.70
CA ASP A 49 16.77 20.21 17.34
C ASP A 49 15.70 19.67 16.38
N GLU A 50 14.59 19.18 16.96
CA GLU A 50 13.40 18.80 16.19
C GLU A 50 12.87 19.96 15.36
N GLY A 51 12.47 19.67 14.12
CA GLY A 51 11.95 20.64 13.16
C GLY A 51 13.00 21.20 12.20
N ARG A 52 14.30 20.99 12.46
CA ARG A 52 15.36 21.39 11.53
C ARG A 52 15.38 20.50 10.27
N PRO A 53 15.69 21.06 9.09
CA PRO A 53 15.93 20.26 7.90
C PRO A 53 17.19 19.39 8.03
N VAL A 54 17.12 18.21 7.43
CA VAL A 54 18.26 17.30 7.26
C VAL A 54 18.29 16.79 5.83
N LEU A 55 19.49 16.63 5.29
CA LEU A 55 19.71 15.95 4.01
C LEU A 55 19.88 14.46 4.28
N ILE A 56 19.04 13.65 3.65
CA ILE A 56 19.17 12.20 3.60
C ILE A 56 19.80 11.83 2.27
N LYS A 57 20.89 11.05 2.32
CA LYS A 57 21.59 10.57 1.13
C LYS A 57 21.71 9.05 1.15
N THR A 58 21.45 8.43 0.00
CA THR A 58 21.68 7.00 -0.26
C THR A 58 22.49 6.86 -1.55
N LEU A 59 22.77 5.62 -1.96
CA LEU A 59 23.37 5.35 -3.28
C LEU A 59 22.47 5.76 -4.46
N HIS A 60 21.16 5.98 -4.23
CA HIS A 60 20.18 6.25 -5.29
C HIS A 60 19.84 7.73 -5.46
N GLY A 61 20.14 8.57 -4.45
CA GLY A 61 19.86 9.99 -4.52
C GLY A 61 19.97 10.69 -3.17
N GLU A 62 19.50 11.93 -3.13
CA GLU A 62 19.45 12.72 -1.92
C GLU A 62 18.19 13.59 -1.86
N VAL A 63 17.67 13.78 -0.65
CA VAL A 63 16.46 14.57 -0.39
C VAL A 63 16.53 15.26 0.96
N VAL A 64 16.01 16.49 1.01
CA VAL A 64 15.89 17.26 2.25
C VAL A 64 14.53 16.96 2.90
N LEU A 65 14.55 16.53 4.16
CA LEU A 65 13.37 16.24 4.97
C LEU A 65 13.44 17.01 6.29
N ARG A 66 12.28 17.22 6.93
CA ARG A 66 12.25 17.80 8.27
C ARG A 66 12.51 16.72 9.32
N ALA A 67 13.52 16.90 10.17
CA ALA A 67 13.77 16.01 11.30
C ALA A 67 12.65 16.13 12.35
N ILE A 68 12.13 15.00 12.81
CA ILE A 68 11.20 14.92 13.94
C ILE A 68 11.68 13.89 14.95
N ALA A 69 11.30 14.06 16.22
CA ALA A 69 11.72 13.16 17.29
C ALA A 69 10.90 11.86 17.26
N ALA A 70 11.59 10.73 17.27
CA ALA A 70 10.96 9.42 17.38
C ALA A 70 10.30 9.21 18.75
N LYS A 71 9.13 8.55 18.76
CA LYS A 71 8.39 8.19 19.99
C LYS A 71 8.92 6.92 20.68
N GLY A 72 9.80 6.17 20.02
CA GLY A 72 10.39 4.92 20.49
C GLY A 72 11.90 4.92 20.26
N ARG A 73 12.62 3.99 20.89
CA ARG A 73 14.09 3.93 20.82
C ARG A 73 14.55 3.11 19.62
N HIS A 74 15.38 3.70 18.76
CA HIS A 74 15.95 3.04 17.59
C HIS A 74 17.21 3.76 17.07
N PRO A 75 18.26 3.91 17.90
CA PRO A 75 19.48 4.59 17.49
C PRO A 75 20.10 3.93 16.26
N GLY A 76 20.52 4.74 15.28
CA GLY A 76 21.07 4.27 14.01
C GLY A 76 20.02 3.79 13.00
N ILE A 77 18.73 3.87 13.32
CA ILE A 77 17.62 3.60 12.39
C ILE A 77 16.79 4.87 12.27
N VAL A 78 16.53 5.30 11.04
CA VAL A 78 15.65 6.44 10.75
C VAL A 78 14.40 5.97 10.03
N PHE A 79 13.26 6.58 10.33
CA PHE A 79 12.01 6.25 9.69
C PHE A 79 11.42 7.42 8.91
N ALA A 80 11.00 7.16 7.67
CA ALA A 80 10.30 8.14 6.85
C ALA A 80 8.95 7.61 6.37
N PRO A 81 7.87 8.41 6.44
CA PRO A 81 6.61 8.05 5.80
C PRO A 81 6.78 7.88 4.29
N MET A 82 6.19 6.82 3.71
CA MET A 82 6.21 6.59 2.26
C MET A 82 5.60 7.80 1.54
N SER A 83 6.32 8.42 0.61
CA SER A 83 5.89 9.67 -0.02
C SER A 83 6.74 10.00 -1.24
N PRO A 84 6.29 10.94 -2.10
CA PRO A 84 7.09 11.42 -3.23
C PRO A 84 8.52 11.87 -2.84
N TRP A 85 8.70 12.41 -1.63
CA TRP A 85 10.00 12.86 -1.14
C TRP A 85 10.94 11.70 -0.85
N ILE A 86 10.51 10.72 -0.05
CA ILE A 86 11.42 9.64 0.31
C ILE A 86 11.76 8.77 -0.90
N ASN A 87 10.87 8.65 -1.89
CA ASN A 87 11.11 7.88 -3.11
C ASN A 87 12.37 8.30 -3.88
N ILE A 88 12.80 9.57 -3.74
CA ILE A 88 14.01 10.12 -4.38
C ILE A 88 15.28 9.37 -3.97
N VAL A 89 15.28 8.75 -2.79
CA VAL A 89 16.43 8.02 -2.25
C VAL A 89 16.24 6.50 -2.23
N ILE A 90 15.18 6.00 -2.89
CA ILE A 90 14.87 4.56 -2.99
C ILE A 90 15.28 4.04 -4.37
N GLY A 91 15.95 2.88 -4.37
CA GLY A 91 16.32 2.14 -5.57
C GLY A 91 15.17 1.34 -6.19
N SER A 92 15.32 0.97 -7.47
CA SER A 92 14.33 0.18 -8.22
C SER A 92 14.56 -1.33 -8.12
N GLU A 93 15.59 -1.78 -7.42
CA GLU A 93 16.04 -3.16 -7.39
C GLU A 93 15.00 -4.04 -6.68
N THR A 94 14.50 -5.06 -7.38
CA THR A 94 13.43 -5.93 -6.88
C THR A 94 13.89 -7.33 -6.48
N ASP A 95 15.15 -7.69 -6.74
CA ASP A 95 15.71 -9.03 -6.54
C ASP A 95 14.85 -10.13 -7.21
N GLY A 96 14.25 -9.83 -8.37
CA GLY A 96 13.41 -10.75 -9.13
C GLY A 96 11.98 -10.92 -8.60
N SER A 97 11.63 -10.29 -7.47
CA SER A 97 10.31 -10.43 -6.86
C SER A 97 9.26 -9.38 -7.31
N GLY A 98 9.70 -8.36 -8.07
CA GLY A 98 8.91 -7.19 -8.43
C GLY A 98 8.72 -6.15 -7.33
N MET A 99 9.11 -6.46 -6.09
CA MET A 99 9.01 -5.57 -4.92
C MET A 99 10.32 -4.81 -4.67
N PRO A 100 10.35 -3.47 -4.83
CA PRO A 100 11.51 -2.67 -4.45
C PRO A 100 11.85 -2.76 -2.96
N THR A 101 13.14 -2.60 -2.64
CA THR A 101 13.63 -2.58 -1.25
C THR A 101 13.39 -1.20 -0.62
N PHE A 102 12.31 -1.07 0.16
CA PHE A 102 11.91 0.16 0.86
C PHE A 102 12.36 0.21 2.33
N LYS A 103 13.03 -0.85 2.81
CA LYS A 103 13.45 -1.01 4.20
C LYS A 103 14.82 -1.65 4.28
N GLY A 104 15.63 -1.23 5.24
CA GLY A 104 16.98 -1.76 5.41
C GLY A 104 18.02 -1.08 4.50
N ILE A 105 17.74 0.14 4.05
CA ILE A 105 18.59 0.87 3.10
C ILE A 105 19.68 1.61 3.89
N GLU A 106 20.94 1.45 3.51
CA GLU A 106 22.02 2.26 4.07
C GLU A 106 21.87 3.73 3.65
N ALA A 107 21.96 4.64 4.62
CA ALA A 107 21.81 6.07 4.39
C ALA A 107 22.75 6.90 5.28
N GLU A 108 23.00 8.13 4.84
CA GLU A 108 23.71 9.14 5.59
C GLU A 108 22.80 10.35 5.85
N VAL A 109 22.83 10.85 7.09
CA VAL A 109 22.06 12.04 7.50
C VAL A 109 23.01 13.18 7.78
N TYR A 110 22.73 14.33 7.18
CA TYR A 110 23.49 15.57 7.36
C TYR A 110 22.57 16.69 7.86
N PRO A 111 22.99 17.49 8.85
CA PRO A 111 22.37 18.79 9.10
C PRO A 111 22.47 19.67 7.85
N THR A 112 21.41 20.39 7.50
CA THR A 112 21.42 21.33 6.36
C THR A 112 20.58 22.57 6.65
N ASP A 113 20.91 23.66 5.97
CA ASP A 113 20.12 24.90 5.93
C ASP A 113 19.21 24.96 4.70
N GLU A 114 19.30 23.98 3.80
CA GLU A 114 18.36 23.84 2.69
C GLU A 114 16.94 23.60 3.21
N ARG A 115 15.95 24.22 2.55
CA ARG A 115 14.55 23.99 2.89
C ARG A 115 14.02 22.72 2.22
N VAL A 116 13.01 22.12 2.86
CA VAL A 116 12.21 21.05 2.25
C VAL A 116 11.47 21.62 1.04
N LEU A 117 11.59 20.96 -0.11
CA LEU A 117 10.89 21.35 -1.34
C LEU A 117 9.38 21.16 -1.19
N SER A 118 8.60 22.04 -1.81
CA SER A 118 7.16 21.80 -2.01
C SER A 118 6.94 20.61 -2.95
N ILE A 119 5.70 20.10 -3.02
CA ILE A 119 5.39 19.02 -3.96
C ILE A 119 5.61 19.46 -5.41
N GLU A 120 5.22 20.67 -5.78
CA GLU A 120 5.41 21.22 -7.12
C GLU A 120 6.88 21.34 -7.48
N GLU A 121 7.70 21.85 -6.56
CA GLU A 121 9.15 21.97 -6.75
C GLU A 121 9.83 20.61 -6.85
N LEU A 122 9.38 19.63 -6.06
CA LEU A 122 9.88 18.27 -6.13
C LEU A 122 9.56 17.63 -7.48
N LEU A 123 8.30 17.75 -7.94
CA LEU A 123 7.87 17.20 -9.23
C LEU A 123 8.58 17.87 -10.40
N LYS A 124 8.80 19.19 -10.35
CA LYS A 124 9.58 19.92 -11.34
C LYS A 124 11.05 19.49 -11.33
N LYS A 125 11.69 19.43 -10.16
CA LYS A 125 13.11 19.11 -10.02
C LYS A 125 13.45 17.69 -10.47
N TYR A 126 12.66 16.70 -10.06
CA TYR A 126 12.99 15.29 -10.27
C TYR A 126 12.26 14.62 -11.42
N TYR A 127 11.12 15.17 -11.87
CA TYR A 127 10.31 14.57 -12.94
C TYR A 127 9.98 15.54 -14.08
N GLY A 128 10.51 16.76 -14.07
CA GLY A 128 10.28 17.76 -15.12
C GLY A 128 8.82 18.21 -15.25
N GLN A 129 7.97 17.92 -14.26
CA GLN A 129 6.54 18.22 -14.33
C GLN A 129 6.25 19.59 -13.74
N GLU A 130 5.84 20.53 -14.58
CA GLU A 130 5.30 21.82 -14.15
C GLU A 130 3.80 21.70 -13.90
N ILE A 131 3.39 21.97 -12.67
CA ILE A 131 2.00 21.92 -12.22
C ILE A 131 1.73 23.22 -11.48
N SER A 132 0.59 23.86 -11.76
CA SER A 132 0.07 24.95 -10.96
C SER A 132 -1.06 24.44 -10.07
N SER A 133 -0.88 24.44 -8.75
CA SER A 133 -1.94 24.12 -7.78
C SER A 133 -3.20 24.99 -7.94
N SER A 134 -3.11 26.17 -8.54
CA SER A 134 -4.27 27.01 -8.85
C SER A 134 -5.23 26.38 -9.87
N GLU A 135 -4.75 25.48 -10.73
CA GLU A 135 -5.58 24.78 -11.73
C GLU A 135 -6.42 23.65 -11.12
N LEU A 136 -6.07 23.23 -9.89
CA LEU A 136 -6.56 22.00 -9.25
C LEU A 136 -7.43 22.28 -8.00
N THR A 137 -7.18 23.39 -7.31
CA THR A 137 -7.69 23.67 -5.96
C THR A 137 -9.15 24.16 -5.88
N SER A 138 -9.82 24.42 -7.00
CA SER A 138 -11.20 24.95 -7.00
C SER A 138 -12.30 23.88 -7.11
N GLN A 139 -12.01 22.59 -6.90
CA GLN A 139 -12.95 21.49 -7.14
C GLN A 139 -13.53 20.86 -5.86
N GLU A 140 -13.40 21.50 -4.70
CA GLU A 140 -14.17 21.07 -3.52
C GLU A 140 -15.66 21.30 -3.78
N LEU A 141 -16.45 20.22 -3.70
CA LEU A 141 -17.89 20.34 -3.81
C LEU A 141 -18.41 21.07 -2.58
N ALA A 142 -19.01 22.24 -2.80
CA ALA A 142 -19.76 22.94 -1.77
C ALA A 142 -20.78 21.98 -1.12
N PRO A 143 -21.07 22.10 0.19
CA PRO A 143 -22.16 21.37 0.80
C PRO A 143 -23.43 21.65 -0.02
N LYS A 144 -24.13 20.60 -0.47
CA LYS A 144 -25.42 20.80 -1.12
C LYS A 144 -26.36 21.39 -0.06
N ASN A 145 -26.83 22.61 -0.25
CA ASN A 145 -28.01 23.15 0.43
C ASN A 145 -29.25 22.46 -0.17
N GLY A 146 -29.33 21.14 -0.01
CA GLY A 146 -30.43 20.32 -0.52
C GLY A 146 -31.55 20.17 0.50
N SER A 147 -32.77 20.02 0.01
CA SER A 147 -33.99 19.63 0.75
C SER A 147 -34.07 18.12 0.95
N GLY A 148 -32.97 17.47 1.36
CA GLY A 148 -32.88 16.02 1.47
C GLY A 148 -33.18 15.51 2.88
N GLY A 149 -33.75 14.32 2.99
CA GLY A 149 -33.92 13.66 4.28
C GLY A 149 -32.56 13.30 4.94
N GLU A 150 -32.61 13.03 6.23
CA GLU A 150 -31.51 12.42 6.97
C GLU A 150 -31.62 10.89 6.89
N GLN A 151 -30.54 10.21 6.50
CA GLN A 151 -30.50 8.75 6.36
C GLN A 151 -29.25 8.18 7.03
N LEU A 152 -29.44 7.19 7.90
CA LEU A 152 -28.36 6.43 8.51
C LEU A 152 -28.17 5.10 7.76
N PHE A 153 -27.01 4.95 7.12
CA PHE A 153 -26.59 3.68 6.53
C PHE A 153 -25.84 2.86 7.59
N LYS A 154 -26.30 1.64 7.85
CA LYS A 154 -25.64 0.67 8.75
C LYS A 154 -24.90 -0.39 7.94
N ASP A 155 -23.99 -1.10 8.61
CA ASP A 155 -23.21 -2.20 8.03
C ASP A 155 -22.55 -1.80 6.71
N VAL A 156 -22.01 -0.59 6.67
CA VAL A 156 -21.26 -0.07 5.53
C VAL A 156 -19.86 -0.69 5.59
N VAL A 157 -19.41 -1.18 4.45
CA VAL A 157 -18.08 -1.77 4.30
C VAL A 157 -17.07 -0.65 3.99
N CYS A 158 -16.02 -0.52 4.80
CA CYS A 158 -15.01 0.53 4.69
C CYS A 158 -14.04 0.27 3.52
N PRO A 159 -13.98 1.14 2.50
CA PRO A 159 -13.14 0.95 1.31
C PRO A 159 -11.72 1.51 1.49
N PHE A 160 -11.04 1.25 2.63
CA PHE A 160 -9.68 1.78 2.88
C PHE A 160 -8.59 0.70 2.90
N CYS A 161 -8.41 0.00 4.02
CA CYS A 161 -7.40 -1.06 4.16
C CYS A 161 -8.02 -2.45 4.03
N GLY A 162 -7.16 -3.47 3.91
CA GLY A 162 -7.54 -4.88 3.81
C GLY A 162 -8.27 -5.45 5.04
N CYS A 163 -8.55 -4.66 6.08
CA CYS A 163 -9.47 -5.06 7.15
C CYS A 163 -10.92 -5.06 6.70
N LEU A 164 -11.29 -4.27 5.69
CA LEU A 164 -12.62 -4.25 5.08
C LEU A 164 -13.75 -4.25 6.14
N CYS A 165 -13.68 -3.29 7.09
CA CYS A 165 -14.59 -3.25 8.23
C CYS A 165 -16.03 -3.05 7.76
N ASP A 166 -16.94 -3.95 8.13
CA ASP A 166 -18.30 -4.09 7.62
C ASP A 166 -19.39 -3.66 8.63
N ASP A 167 -18.99 -3.00 9.71
CA ASP A 167 -19.87 -2.49 10.78
C ASP A 167 -19.86 -0.96 10.87
N VAL A 168 -19.41 -0.27 9.82
CA VAL A 168 -19.36 1.20 9.79
C VAL A 168 -20.78 1.74 9.64
N GLU A 169 -21.08 2.82 10.36
CA GLU A 169 -22.33 3.55 10.23
C GLU A 169 -22.03 4.92 9.61
N VAL A 170 -22.79 5.30 8.59
CA VAL A 170 -22.60 6.55 7.83
C VAL A 170 -23.90 7.32 7.83
N LEU A 171 -23.88 8.52 8.43
CA LEU A 171 -25.01 9.44 8.43
C LEU A 171 -24.91 10.38 7.23
N VAL A 172 -25.93 10.35 6.40
CA VAL A 172 -26.06 11.22 5.23
C VAL A 172 -27.18 12.22 5.48
N ARG A 173 -26.88 13.49 5.28
CA ARG A 173 -27.85 14.60 5.35
C ARG A 173 -27.74 15.42 4.09
N ASN A 174 -28.86 15.68 3.42
CA ASN A 174 -28.89 16.46 2.17
C ASN A 174 -27.93 15.90 1.09
N GLY A 175 -27.82 14.56 1.02
CA GLY A 175 -26.93 13.87 0.10
C GLY A 175 -25.44 14.00 0.39
N ALA A 176 -25.04 14.53 1.56
CA ALA A 176 -23.65 14.62 2.01
C ALA A 176 -23.40 13.77 3.26
N ILE A 177 -22.23 13.13 3.34
CA ILE A 177 -21.81 12.40 4.55
C ILE A 177 -21.40 13.40 5.61
N VAL A 178 -22.12 13.42 6.74
CA VAL A 178 -21.90 14.38 7.84
C VAL A 178 -21.30 13.73 9.08
N GLU A 179 -21.51 12.43 9.27
CA GLU A 179 -20.99 11.69 10.42
C GLU A 179 -20.64 10.25 10.01
N VAL A 180 -19.57 9.73 10.61
CA VAL A 180 -19.13 8.34 10.41
C VAL A 180 -18.81 7.75 11.77
N ARG A 181 -19.52 6.69 12.15
CA ARG A 181 -19.32 5.97 13.42
C ARG A 181 -18.69 4.61 13.15
N LYS A 182 -17.99 4.09 14.14
CA LYS A 182 -17.30 2.78 14.09
C LYS A 182 -16.25 2.67 12.98
N ALA A 183 -15.82 3.74 12.31
CA ALA A 183 -14.60 3.74 11.50
C ALA A 183 -13.37 4.14 12.34
N CYS A 184 -12.16 3.74 11.91
CA CYS A 184 -10.94 4.36 12.46
C CYS A 184 -10.75 5.75 11.87
N ALA A 185 -9.80 6.52 12.42
CA ALA A 185 -9.52 7.88 11.95
C ALA A 185 -9.30 7.97 10.43
N ILE A 186 -8.61 7.00 9.82
CA ILE A 186 -8.38 7.00 8.37
C ILE A 186 -9.67 6.63 7.60
N GLY A 187 -10.44 5.65 8.08
CA GLY A 187 -11.73 5.30 7.47
C GLY A 187 -12.71 6.47 7.52
N SER A 188 -12.80 7.15 8.67
CA SER A 188 -13.60 8.37 8.83
C SER A 188 -13.10 9.48 7.90
N ALA A 189 -11.78 9.66 7.78
CA ALA A 189 -11.20 10.65 6.85
C ALA A 189 -11.56 10.35 5.40
N LYS A 190 -11.57 9.08 4.97
CA LYS A 190 -11.98 8.67 3.62
C LYS A 190 -13.45 9.02 3.34
N PHE A 191 -14.37 8.63 4.23
CA PHE A 191 -15.80 8.90 4.06
C PHE A 191 -16.11 10.41 4.16
N LEU A 192 -15.59 11.12 5.16
CA LEU A 192 -15.86 12.56 5.31
C LEU A 192 -15.12 13.41 4.27
N GLY A 193 -13.97 12.92 3.80
CA GLY A 193 -13.09 13.60 2.85
C GLY A 193 -13.34 13.26 1.37
N HIS A 194 -14.33 12.43 1.03
CA HIS A 194 -14.57 12.02 -0.38
C HIS A 194 -14.83 13.22 -1.31
N ARG A 195 -15.30 14.36 -0.78
CA ARG A 195 -15.53 15.61 -1.54
C ARG A 195 -14.34 16.56 -1.60
N LYS A 196 -13.26 16.29 -0.87
CA LYS A 196 -12.04 17.11 -0.84
C LYS A 196 -11.12 16.74 -2.01
N GLU A 197 -10.57 17.75 -2.69
CA GLU A 197 -9.79 17.59 -3.93
C GLU A 197 -10.46 16.64 -4.93
N ARG A 198 -11.80 16.71 -4.99
CA ARG A 198 -12.62 15.86 -5.83
C ARG A 198 -12.48 16.32 -7.27
N ALA A 199 -12.09 15.42 -8.16
CA ALA A 199 -12.09 15.77 -9.57
C ALA A 199 -13.50 15.66 -10.17
N LEU A 200 -13.92 16.69 -10.92
CA LEU A 200 -15.31 16.81 -11.43
C LEU A 200 -15.43 16.67 -12.94
N HIS A 201 -14.34 16.90 -13.67
CA HIS A 201 -14.35 16.88 -15.13
C HIS A 201 -13.14 16.13 -15.67
N PRO A 202 -13.27 15.43 -16.81
CA PRO A 202 -12.13 14.93 -17.55
C PRO A 202 -11.20 16.06 -17.99
N LEU A 203 -9.90 15.82 -17.95
CA LEU A 203 -8.86 16.76 -18.33
C LEU A 203 -7.94 16.12 -19.37
N VAL A 204 -7.61 16.85 -20.42
CA VAL A 204 -6.62 16.43 -21.42
C VAL A 204 -5.55 17.51 -21.53
N ARG A 205 -4.28 17.10 -21.50
CA ARG A 205 -3.17 18.03 -21.68
C ARG A 205 -3.06 18.40 -23.16
N LYS A 206 -3.21 19.68 -23.51
CA LYS A 206 -3.04 20.23 -24.87
C LYS A 206 -2.06 21.39 -24.81
N GLY A 207 -1.03 21.39 -25.66
CA GLY A 207 0.00 22.45 -25.64
C GLY A 207 0.73 22.60 -24.31
N GLY A 208 0.86 21.52 -23.52
CA GLY A 208 1.51 21.55 -22.21
C GLY A 208 0.59 21.87 -21.02
N THR A 209 -0.64 22.33 -21.23
CA THR A 209 -1.58 22.70 -20.16
C THR A 209 -2.83 21.81 -20.13
N PHE A 210 -3.48 21.65 -18.98
CA PHE A 210 -4.74 20.91 -18.89
C PHE A 210 -5.92 21.71 -19.43
N VAL A 211 -6.75 21.05 -20.25
CA VAL A 211 -8.01 21.59 -20.76
C VAL A 211 -9.14 20.67 -20.32
N LYS A 212 -10.23 21.27 -19.81
CA LYS A 212 -11.47 20.53 -19.51
C LYS A 212 -12.11 20.06 -20.80
N VAL A 213 -12.44 18.79 -20.87
CA VAL A 213 -13.06 18.18 -22.06
C VAL A 213 -14.27 17.34 -21.68
N SER A 214 -15.06 16.95 -22.68
CA SER A 214 -16.14 15.98 -22.48
C SER A 214 -15.60 14.59 -22.16
N LEU A 215 -16.41 13.75 -21.51
CA LEU A 215 -16.05 12.35 -21.27
C LEU A 215 -15.74 11.61 -22.58
N ASN A 216 -16.55 11.81 -23.62
CA ASN A 216 -16.32 11.17 -24.92
C ASN A 216 -14.97 11.56 -25.53
N GLU A 217 -14.59 12.83 -25.43
CA GLU A 217 -13.29 13.31 -25.92
C GLU A 217 -12.13 12.73 -25.11
N ALA A 218 -12.26 12.64 -23.78
CA ALA A 218 -11.23 12.01 -22.95
C ALA A 218 -11.07 10.52 -23.25
N ILE A 219 -12.18 9.79 -23.40
CA ILE A 219 -12.18 8.37 -23.81
C ILE A 219 -11.56 8.21 -25.19
N GLU A 220 -11.90 9.08 -26.15
CA GLU A 220 -11.32 9.08 -27.49
C GLU A 220 -9.79 9.21 -27.46
N GLU A 221 -9.28 10.21 -26.73
CA GLU A 221 -7.84 10.45 -26.62
C GLU A 221 -7.12 9.32 -25.86
N ALA A 222 -7.71 8.81 -24.78
CA ALA A 222 -7.17 7.65 -24.06
C ALA A 222 -7.13 6.39 -24.96
N ALA A 223 -8.20 6.11 -25.69
CA ALA A 223 -8.29 4.96 -26.58
C ALA A 223 -7.27 5.04 -27.72
N LYS A 224 -7.05 6.22 -28.30
CA LYS A 224 -6.01 6.43 -29.33
C LYS A 224 -4.61 6.15 -28.79
N ILE A 225 -4.30 6.62 -27.58
CA ILE A 225 -2.99 6.35 -26.94
C ILE A 225 -2.79 4.84 -26.79
N LEU A 226 -3.78 4.14 -26.21
CA LEU A 226 -3.67 2.71 -25.97
C LEU A 226 -3.67 1.87 -27.26
N ALA A 227 -4.52 2.21 -28.23
CA ALA A 227 -4.61 1.46 -29.49
C ALA A 227 -3.35 1.60 -30.36
N ASN A 228 -2.62 2.72 -30.25
CA ASN A 228 -1.37 2.96 -30.98
C ASN A 228 -0.11 2.52 -30.21
N SER A 229 -0.23 2.21 -28.92
CA SER A 229 0.86 1.69 -28.09
C SER A 229 1.28 0.31 -28.59
N LYS A 230 2.59 0.09 -28.69
CA LYS A 230 3.16 -1.23 -29.01
C LYS A 230 3.12 -2.14 -27.79
N TYR A 231 3.32 -1.57 -26.60
CA TYR A 231 3.32 -2.31 -25.35
C TYR A 231 2.93 -1.41 -24.18
N SER A 232 1.68 -1.53 -23.74
CA SER A 232 1.10 -0.68 -22.70
C SER A 232 1.12 -1.35 -21.33
N LEU A 233 1.34 -0.53 -20.29
CA LEU A 233 1.18 -0.91 -18.90
C LEU A 233 -0.20 -0.53 -18.37
N LEU A 234 -0.91 -1.49 -17.76
CA LEU A 234 -2.18 -1.31 -17.08
C LEU A 234 -1.96 -1.55 -15.58
N TYR A 235 -1.93 -0.49 -14.75
CA TYR A 235 -1.51 -0.58 -13.35
C TYR A 235 -2.49 -0.01 -12.31
N GLY A 236 -2.56 -0.66 -11.13
CA GLY A 236 -3.22 -0.14 -9.93
C GLY A 236 -4.23 -1.10 -9.32
N TRP A 237 -5.50 -0.97 -9.71
CA TRP A 237 -6.60 -1.96 -9.56
C TRP A 237 -7.05 -2.30 -8.13
N SER A 238 -6.24 -2.03 -7.13
CA SER A 238 -6.41 -2.54 -5.76
C SER A 238 -7.35 -1.71 -4.90
N SER A 239 -7.77 -0.56 -5.42
CA SER A 239 -8.72 0.36 -4.79
C SER A 239 -10.00 0.58 -5.62
N THR A 240 -10.37 -0.40 -6.45
CA THR A 240 -11.64 -0.44 -7.19
C THR A 240 -12.35 -1.80 -6.98
N SER A 241 -13.45 -2.06 -7.69
CA SER A 241 -14.25 -3.29 -7.61
C SER A 241 -13.61 -4.45 -8.41
N ILE A 242 -13.97 -5.69 -8.07
CA ILE A 242 -13.54 -6.86 -8.87
C ILE A 242 -14.08 -6.84 -10.30
N GLN A 243 -15.22 -6.17 -10.52
CA GLN A 243 -15.82 -6.00 -11.84
C GLN A 243 -14.94 -5.12 -12.73
N ALA A 244 -14.45 -3.98 -12.19
CA ALA A 244 -13.48 -3.15 -12.88
C ALA A 244 -12.15 -3.90 -13.13
N ASN A 245 -11.72 -4.76 -12.20
CA ASN A 245 -10.53 -5.59 -12.40
C ASN A 245 -10.67 -6.54 -13.60
N ALA A 246 -11.82 -7.17 -13.77
CA ALA A 246 -12.08 -8.08 -14.90
C ALA A 246 -12.02 -7.34 -16.25
N LEU A 247 -12.60 -6.14 -16.33
CA LEU A 247 -12.52 -5.29 -17.52
C LEU A 247 -11.08 -4.83 -17.80
N GLY A 248 -10.30 -4.54 -16.76
CA GLY A 248 -8.87 -4.23 -16.92
C GLY A 248 -8.09 -5.38 -17.57
N ILE A 249 -8.37 -6.63 -17.18
CA ILE A 249 -7.74 -7.82 -17.78
C ILE A 249 -8.17 -7.99 -19.23
N GLU A 250 -9.47 -7.86 -19.54
CA GLU A 250 -9.98 -7.89 -20.91
C GLU A 250 -9.28 -6.84 -21.79
N LEU A 251 -9.16 -5.61 -21.28
CA LEU A 251 -8.48 -4.54 -22.00
C LEU A 251 -7.00 -4.86 -22.25
N ALA A 252 -6.29 -5.42 -21.27
CA ALA A 252 -4.89 -5.82 -21.42
C ALA A 252 -4.73 -6.90 -22.51
N GLU A 253 -5.64 -7.87 -22.55
CA GLU A 253 -5.66 -8.93 -23.57
C GLU A 253 -5.89 -8.37 -24.98
N ILE A 254 -6.90 -7.50 -25.13
CA ILE A 254 -7.18 -6.81 -26.39
C ILE A 254 -5.97 -6.02 -26.86
N LEU A 255 -5.30 -5.33 -25.93
CA LEU A 255 -4.11 -4.53 -26.22
C LEU A 255 -2.89 -5.39 -26.55
N GLY A 256 -2.78 -6.59 -25.98
CA GLY A 256 -1.52 -7.34 -25.95
C GLY A 256 -0.47 -6.63 -25.08
N GLY A 257 -0.92 -5.94 -24.04
CA GLY A 257 -0.08 -5.22 -23.07
C GLY A 257 0.15 -6.04 -21.80
N VAL A 258 0.55 -5.35 -20.73
CA VAL A 258 0.75 -5.95 -19.39
C VAL A 258 -0.24 -5.37 -18.41
N ILE A 259 -0.84 -6.23 -17.59
CA ILE A 259 -1.59 -5.81 -16.41
C ILE A 259 -0.87 -6.20 -15.12
N ASP A 260 -0.67 -5.22 -14.24
CA ASP A 260 -0.07 -5.41 -12.93
C ASP A 260 -0.86 -4.65 -11.85
N ASN A 261 -0.90 -5.16 -10.62
CA ASN A 261 -1.61 -4.53 -9.51
C ASN A 261 -0.67 -4.22 -8.34
N THR A 262 -1.14 -3.48 -7.33
CA THR A 262 -0.28 -3.05 -6.20
C THR A 262 0.34 -4.20 -5.38
N THR A 263 -0.02 -5.45 -5.66
CA THR A 263 0.64 -6.61 -5.07
C THR A 263 2.13 -6.62 -5.39
N SER A 264 2.56 -6.32 -6.61
CA SER A 264 3.98 -6.28 -6.98
C SER A 264 4.82 -5.39 -6.06
N VAL A 265 4.26 -4.29 -5.58
CA VAL A 265 4.91 -3.34 -4.66
C VAL A 265 4.39 -3.44 -3.21
N CYS A 266 3.85 -4.58 -2.82
CA CYS A 266 3.40 -4.82 -1.45
C CYS A 266 3.60 -6.27 -0.98
N HIS A 267 2.80 -7.21 -1.50
CA HIS A 267 2.77 -8.62 -1.05
C HIS A 267 3.07 -9.59 -2.21
N GLY A 268 3.70 -9.13 -3.29
CA GLY A 268 4.20 -9.96 -4.39
C GLY A 268 5.13 -11.06 -3.89
N PRO A 269 6.13 -10.73 -3.04
CA PRO A 269 6.96 -11.74 -2.39
C PRO A 269 6.18 -12.79 -1.60
N THR A 270 5.03 -12.41 -1.03
CA THR A 270 4.13 -13.37 -0.36
C THR A 270 3.49 -14.33 -1.35
N VAL A 271 3.10 -13.86 -2.55
CA VAL A 271 2.54 -14.73 -3.59
C VAL A 271 3.60 -15.74 -4.06
N LEU A 272 4.82 -15.27 -4.33
CA LEU A 272 5.94 -16.10 -4.76
C LEU A 272 6.28 -17.18 -3.73
N GLY A 273 6.45 -16.79 -2.45
CA GLY A 273 6.73 -17.77 -1.40
C GLY A 273 5.59 -18.79 -1.20
N VAL A 274 4.33 -18.39 -1.39
CA VAL A 274 3.19 -19.33 -1.35
C VAL A 274 3.20 -20.31 -2.53
N GLN A 275 3.63 -19.86 -3.71
CA GLN A 275 3.78 -20.74 -4.88
C GLN A 275 4.91 -21.76 -4.68
N GLY A 276 6.00 -21.38 -3.99
CA GLY A 276 7.13 -22.27 -3.70
C GLY A 276 6.82 -23.35 -2.67
N VAL A 277 6.13 -23.02 -1.56
CA VAL A 277 6.00 -23.94 -0.41
C VAL A 277 4.57 -24.17 0.08
N GLY A 278 3.55 -23.62 -0.59
CA GLY A 278 2.16 -23.65 -0.12
C GLY A 278 1.90 -22.67 1.02
N THR A 279 0.77 -22.78 1.73
CA THR A 279 0.48 -21.89 2.87
C THR A 279 -0.62 -22.45 3.76
N VAL A 280 -0.52 -22.22 5.08
CA VAL A 280 -1.55 -22.61 6.06
C VAL A 280 -2.31 -21.36 6.51
N ARG A 281 -3.58 -21.22 6.11
CA ARG A 281 -4.38 -20.01 6.36
C ARG A 281 -5.65 -20.31 7.16
N ALA A 282 -6.24 -19.25 7.71
CA ALA A 282 -7.58 -19.26 8.26
C ALA A 282 -8.25 -17.89 8.11
N THR A 283 -9.58 -17.84 8.20
CA THR A 283 -10.31 -16.57 8.24
C THR A 283 -10.06 -15.84 9.56
N LEU A 284 -10.20 -14.51 9.56
CA LEU A 284 -10.10 -13.68 10.76
C LEU A 284 -11.13 -14.08 11.83
N GLY A 285 -12.24 -14.71 11.44
CA GLY A 285 -13.22 -15.27 12.37
C GLY A 285 -12.67 -16.46 13.18
N GLN A 286 -11.89 -17.35 12.56
CA GLN A 286 -11.24 -18.46 13.28
C GLN A 286 -10.19 -17.92 14.25
N ILE A 287 -9.34 -17.00 13.79
CA ILE A 287 -8.31 -16.37 14.62
C ILE A 287 -8.94 -15.62 15.79
N ARG A 288 -9.98 -14.82 15.54
CA ARG A 288 -10.73 -14.13 16.58
C ARG A 288 -11.28 -15.10 17.62
N ASN A 289 -11.82 -16.24 17.22
CA ASN A 289 -12.51 -17.10 18.17
C ASN A 289 -11.57 -18.03 18.94
N ARG A 290 -10.44 -18.43 18.35
CA ARG A 290 -9.60 -19.53 18.85
C ARG A 290 -8.18 -19.16 19.24
N ALA A 291 -7.59 -18.11 18.63
CA ALA A 291 -6.17 -17.86 18.80
C ALA A 291 -5.82 -17.33 20.19
N ASP A 292 -5.02 -18.10 20.93
CA ASP A 292 -4.44 -17.74 22.22
C ASP A 292 -3.01 -17.19 22.10
N LEU A 293 -2.37 -17.36 20.93
CA LEU A 293 -1.13 -16.69 20.58
C LEU A 293 -1.29 -15.88 19.28
N ILE A 294 -0.95 -14.59 19.34
CA ILE A 294 -0.92 -13.67 18.20
C ILE A 294 0.51 -13.16 18.03
N VAL A 295 1.09 -13.41 16.86
CA VAL A 295 2.42 -12.90 16.49
C VAL A 295 2.25 -11.82 15.43
N TYR A 296 2.80 -10.64 15.66
CA TYR A 296 2.94 -9.58 14.66
C TYR A 296 4.38 -9.49 14.20
N TRP A 297 4.66 -9.87 12.95
CA TRP A 297 6.00 -9.88 12.37
C TRP A 297 6.13 -8.83 11.27
N GLY A 298 7.01 -7.85 11.45
CA GLY A 298 7.23 -6.80 10.46
C GLY A 298 5.94 -6.05 10.09
N SER A 299 5.02 -5.92 11.04
CA SER A 299 3.72 -5.29 10.83
C SER A 299 3.32 -4.41 12.00
N ASN A 300 2.77 -3.24 11.68
CA ASN A 300 2.28 -2.29 12.67
C ASN A 300 0.80 -1.96 12.40
N PRO A 301 -0.13 -2.83 12.82
CA PRO A 301 -1.57 -2.63 12.62
C PRO A 301 -2.09 -1.33 13.27
N LEU A 302 -1.46 -0.82 14.32
CA LEU A 302 -1.88 0.45 14.94
C LEU A 302 -1.67 1.68 14.05
N ASN A 303 -0.83 1.56 13.00
CA ASN A 303 -0.65 2.63 12.00
C ASN A 303 -1.26 2.29 10.63
N ALA A 304 -1.36 1.00 10.28
CA ALA A 304 -1.77 0.57 8.94
C ALA A 304 -3.17 -0.06 8.88
N HIS A 305 -3.63 -0.68 9.97
CA HIS A 305 -4.86 -1.48 10.04
C HIS A 305 -5.55 -1.27 11.39
N LEU A 306 -5.87 -0.01 11.72
CA LEU A 306 -6.13 0.45 13.11
C LEU A 306 -7.17 -0.36 13.89
N ARG A 307 -8.22 -0.86 13.22
CA ARG A 307 -9.28 -1.67 13.86
C ARG A 307 -8.99 -3.17 13.89
N HIS A 308 -7.87 -3.63 13.32
CA HIS A 308 -7.54 -5.04 13.24
C HIS A 308 -7.54 -5.71 14.63
N LEU A 309 -6.83 -5.11 15.59
CA LEU A 309 -6.72 -5.64 16.94
C LEU A 309 -8.08 -5.78 17.62
N MET A 310 -8.92 -4.75 17.52
CA MET A 310 -10.22 -4.69 18.20
C MET A 310 -11.27 -5.59 17.55
N ARG A 311 -11.23 -5.76 16.22
CA ARG A 311 -12.23 -6.57 15.50
C ARG A 311 -11.86 -8.03 15.37
N TYR A 312 -10.58 -8.35 15.22
CA TYR A 312 -10.18 -9.65 14.67
C TYR A 312 -9.12 -10.42 15.46
N SER A 313 -8.32 -9.77 16.30
CA SER A 313 -7.16 -10.43 16.92
C SER A 313 -6.98 -10.08 18.40
N ALA A 314 -5.88 -9.43 18.78
CA ALA A 314 -5.35 -9.35 20.13
C ALA A 314 -6.32 -8.77 21.16
N LEU A 315 -7.20 -7.86 20.75
CA LEU A 315 -8.18 -7.22 21.65
C LEU A 315 -9.61 -7.69 21.40
N ALA A 316 -9.84 -8.51 20.38
CA ALA A 316 -11.18 -8.93 19.99
C ALA A 316 -11.70 -10.01 20.94
N LYS A 317 -12.99 -9.90 21.27
CA LYS A 317 -13.71 -10.92 22.03
C LYS A 317 -13.97 -12.13 21.15
N GLY A 318 -13.38 -13.27 21.50
CA GLY A 318 -13.64 -14.57 20.88
C GLY A 318 -14.66 -15.39 21.65
N VAL A 319 -15.16 -16.45 21.02
CA VAL A 319 -16.05 -17.43 21.66
C VAL A 319 -15.27 -18.33 22.63
N PHE A 320 -14.10 -18.84 22.21
CA PHE A 320 -13.28 -19.75 23.02
C PHE A 320 -12.15 -19.02 23.75
N VAL A 321 -11.66 -17.92 23.19
CA VAL A 321 -10.68 -17.03 23.80
C VAL A 321 -11.34 -15.65 24.04
N PRO A 322 -11.81 -15.34 25.25
CA PRO A 322 -12.67 -14.19 25.54
C PRO A 322 -12.02 -12.82 25.34
N GLY A 323 -10.69 -12.71 25.24
CA GLY A 323 -10.02 -11.43 24.96
C GLY A 323 -8.55 -11.40 25.37
N ARG A 324 -7.97 -10.20 25.41
CA ARG A 324 -6.53 -9.94 25.58
C ARG A 324 -5.87 -10.68 26.74
N LYS A 325 -6.55 -10.85 27.89
CA LYS A 325 -5.99 -11.52 29.08
C LYS A 325 -5.64 -12.99 28.84
N GLN A 326 -6.29 -13.65 27.89
CA GLN A 326 -6.03 -15.04 27.50
C GLN A 326 -5.31 -15.13 26.14
N ARG A 327 -4.79 -14.00 25.64
CA ARG A 327 -3.99 -13.96 24.42
C ARG A 327 -2.60 -13.49 24.76
N LYS A 328 -1.61 -14.29 24.40
CA LYS A 328 -0.22 -13.85 24.34
C LYS A 328 0.02 -13.11 23.03
N VAL A 329 0.65 -11.95 23.10
CA VAL A 329 0.98 -11.11 21.95
C VAL A 329 2.49 -11.01 21.84
N VAL A 330 3.02 -11.51 20.73
CA VAL A 330 4.43 -11.38 20.37
C VAL A 330 4.55 -10.36 19.25
N VAL A 331 5.55 -9.48 19.33
CA VAL A 331 5.86 -8.52 18.26
C VAL A 331 7.33 -8.70 17.87
N ILE A 332 7.57 -8.85 16.57
CA ILE A 332 8.90 -8.96 15.97
C ILE A 332 9.02 -7.81 14.97
N ASP A 333 9.85 -6.83 15.28
CA ASP A 333 10.01 -5.61 14.47
C ASP A 333 11.38 -4.99 14.74
N VAL A 334 11.90 -4.20 13.80
CA VAL A 334 13.20 -3.51 13.92
C VAL A 334 13.11 -2.26 14.79
N ARG A 335 11.90 -1.73 15.00
CA ARG A 335 11.63 -0.54 15.83
C ARG A 335 10.66 -0.84 16.97
N GLU A 336 10.81 -0.10 18.06
CA GLU A 336 9.87 -0.08 19.18
C GLU A 336 8.62 0.74 18.82
N THR A 337 7.78 0.18 17.94
CA THR A 337 6.52 0.79 17.51
C THR A 337 5.49 0.80 18.65
N PRO A 338 4.36 1.53 18.51
CA PRO A 338 3.26 1.41 19.48
C PRO A 338 2.76 -0.03 19.68
N MET A 339 2.93 -0.89 18.67
CA MET A 339 2.58 -2.31 18.76
C MET A 339 3.53 -3.05 19.72
N ALA A 340 4.83 -2.75 19.69
CA ALA A 340 5.82 -3.33 20.61
C ALA A 340 5.48 -3.06 22.08
N LYS A 341 4.96 -1.87 22.41
CA LYS A 341 4.52 -1.50 23.76
C LYS A 341 3.31 -2.31 24.27
N MET A 342 2.55 -2.93 23.36
CA MET A 342 1.39 -3.77 23.71
C MET A 342 1.73 -5.27 23.79
N ALA A 343 2.96 -5.65 23.41
CA ALA A 343 3.40 -7.02 23.37
C ALA A 343 3.70 -7.57 24.76
N ASP A 344 3.42 -8.86 24.97
CA ASP A 344 3.92 -9.61 26.13
C ASP A 344 5.39 -10.02 25.93
N LEU A 345 5.81 -10.14 24.66
CA LEU A 345 7.20 -10.36 24.26
C LEU A 345 7.49 -9.53 23.00
N PHE A 346 8.47 -8.64 23.10
CA PHE A 346 9.01 -7.91 21.95
C PHE A 346 10.40 -8.43 21.60
N ILE A 347 10.59 -8.81 20.34
CA ILE A 347 11.87 -9.23 19.78
C ILE A 347 12.28 -8.18 18.75
N LYS A 348 13.41 -7.54 19.02
CA LYS A 348 13.99 -6.53 18.14
C LYS A 348 14.97 -7.19 17.20
N VAL A 349 14.51 -7.53 16.01
CA VAL A 349 15.36 -8.09 14.95
C VAL A 349 16.22 -6.99 14.32
N LYS A 350 17.46 -7.31 13.94
CA LYS A 350 18.31 -6.41 13.18
C LYS A 350 17.71 -6.19 11.78
N PRO A 351 17.69 -4.95 11.27
CA PRO A 351 17.19 -4.69 9.91
C PRO A 351 17.83 -5.60 8.87
N GLY A 352 16.99 -6.22 8.04
CA GLY A 352 17.43 -7.11 6.95
C GLY A 352 17.84 -8.51 7.39
N GLN A 353 17.66 -8.89 8.66
CA GLN A 353 18.03 -10.22 9.19
C GLN A 353 16.84 -11.06 9.66
N ASP A 354 15.65 -10.81 9.09
CA ASP A 354 14.46 -11.60 9.38
C ASP A 354 14.65 -13.06 8.97
N TYR A 355 15.28 -13.33 7.82
CA TYR A 355 15.53 -14.69 7.32
C TYR A 355 16.31 -15.53 8.33
N GLU A 356 17.42 -15.01 8.86
CA GLU A 356 18.28 -15.67 9.83
C GLU A 356 17.53 -15.94 11.14
N LEU A 357 16.76 -14.96 11.62
CA LEU A 357 15.94 -15.13 12.83
C LEU A 357 14.91 -16.25 12.65
N ILE A 358 14.24 -16.32 11.48
CA ILE A 358 13.27 -17.37 11.18
C ILE A 358 13.98 -18.73 11.11
N SER A 359 15.14 -18.81 10.47
CA SER A 359 15.93 -20.05 10.38
C SER A 359 16.32 -20.57 11.76
N ALA A 360 16.85 -19.72 12.63
CA ALA A 360 17.16 -20.07 14.02
C ALA A 360 15.91 -20.49 14.80
N LEU A 361 14.79 -19.78 14.63
CA LEU A 361 13.52 -20.14 15.28
C LEU A 361 12.99 -21.50 14.79
N ARG A 362 13.16 -21.83 13.50
CA ARG A 362 12.80 -23.16 12.96
C ARG A 362 13.69 -24.26 13.54
N MET A 363 15.00 -24.00 13.69
CA MET A 363 15.90 -24.92 14.39
C MET A 363 15.40 -25.19 15.81
N ALA A 364 15.10 -24.14 16.58
CA ALA A 364 14.58 -24.26 17.94
C ALA A 364 13.22 -25.00 18.00
N VAL A 365 12.31 -24.74 17.06
CA VAL A 365 11.02 -25.46 16.96
C VAL A 365 11.21 -26.95 16.66
N LYS A 366 12.27 -27.30 15.91
CA LYS A 366 12.66 -28.68 15.59
C LYS A 366 13.59 -29.31 16.64
N GLU A 367 13.77 -28.66 17.79
CA GLU A 367 14.62 -29.15 18.87
C GLU A 367 16.09 -29.36 18.45
N LEU A 368 16.58 -28.52 17.54
CA LEU A 368 17.98 -28.46 17.14
C LEU A 368 18.73 -27.40 17.96
N ASP A 369 20.00 -27.66 18.23
CA ASP A 369 20.88 -26.75 18.95
C ASP A 369 21.33 -25.58 18.06
N ILE A 370 21.38 -24.38 18.65
CA ILE A 370 21.90 -23.16 18.03
C ILE A 370 23.21 -22.84 18.75
N GLU A 371 24.34 -23.03 18.06
CA GLU A 371 25.68 -22.84 18.64
C GLU A 371 26.08 -21.36 18.80
N ALA A 372 25.34 -20.44 18.19
CA ALA A 372 25.60 -19.00 18.30
C ALA A 372 25.09 -18.44 19.64
N GLU A 373 25.72 -17.38 20.16
CA GLU A 373 25.18 -16.65 21.32
C GLU A 373 24.00 -15.73 20.93
N GLU A 374 24.03 -15.20 19.70
CA GLU A 374 23.05 -14.27 19.17
C GLU A 374 22.80 -14.56 17.67
N VAL A 375 21.54 -14.47 17.24
CA VAL A 375 21.16 -14.47 15.82
C VAL A 375 20.32 -13.24 15.53
N ALA A 376 20.69 -12.49 14.49
CA ALA A 376 19.92 -11.34 14.02
C ALA A 376 19.65 -10.24 15.07
N GLY A 377 20.59 -9.97 15.99
CA GLY A 377 20.35 -9.01 17.08
C GLY A 377 19.63 -9.61 18.30
N VAL A 378 19.34 -10.90 18.30
CA VAL A 378 18.48 -11.57 19.29
C VAL A 378 19.26 -12.67 20.02
N PRO A 379 19.43 -12.56 21.36
CA PRO A 379 20.04 -13.61 22.16
C PRO A 379 19.32 -14.94 21.98
N VAL A 380 20.08 -16.03 21.85
CA VAL A 380 19.55 -17.35 21.53
C VAL A 380 18.56 -17.86 22.58
N GLU A 381 18.71 -17.48 23.85
CA GLU A 381 17.76 -17.83 24.92
C GLU A 381 16.36 -17.25 24.64
N LYS A 382 16.28 -16.05 24.03
CA LYS A 382 15.00 -15.46 23.63
C LYS A 382 14.40 -16.18 22.42
N ILE A 383 15.23 -16.73 21.54
CA ILE A 383 14.77 -17.54 20.39
C ILE A 383 14.15 -18.84 20.92
N TYR A 384 14.82 -19.53 21.84
CA TYR A 384 14.26 -20.70 22.52
C TYR A 384 13.00 -20.37 23.32
N GLN A 385 12.98 -19.24 24.02
CA GLN A 385 11.77 -18.76 24.71
C GLN A 385 10.61 -18.57 23.73
N LEU A 386 10.84 -17.97 22.56
CA LEU A 386 9.80 -17.80 21.54
C LEU A 386 9.35 -19.15 20.98
N ALA A 387 10.27 -20.05 20.65
CA ALA A 387 9.95 -21.39 20.15
C ALA A 387 9.03 -22.14 21.12
N GLU A 388 9.34 -22.10 22.42
CA GLU A 388 8.53 -22.73 23.46
C GLU A 388 7.12 -22.12 23.55
N ILE A 389 7.03 -20.79 23.49
CA ILE A 389 5.74 -20.09 23.46
C ILE A 389 4.91 -20.53 22.24
N MET A 390 5.54 -20.68 21.08
CA MET A 390 4.85 -21.07 19.86
C MET A 390 4.42 -22.54 19.89
N ARG A 391 5.26 -23.47 20.37
CA ARG A 391 4.91 -24.90 20.45
C ARG A 391 3.79 -25.19 21.45
N THR A 392 3.73 -24.44 22.55
CA THR A 392 2.75 -24.67 23.64
C THR A 392 1.42 -23.91 23.48
N ALA A 393 1.29 -23.05 22.47
CA ALA A 393 0.02 -22.39 22.16
C ALA A 393 -1.06 -23.41 21.77
N LYS A 394 -2.34 -23.12 22.00
CA LYS A 394 -3.45 -23.98 21.51
C LYS A 394 -3.82 -23.65 20.07
N PHE A 395 -3.74 -22.38 19.70
CA PHE A 395 -3.93 -21.90 18.35
C PHE A 395 -3.10 -20.63 18.15
N GLY A 396 -2.03 -20.74 17.38
CA GLY A 396 -1.19 -19.60 17.02
C GLY A 396 -1.58 -18.97 15.69
N ALA A 397 -1.51 -17.64 15.62
CA ALA A 397 -1.69 -16.89 14.39
C ALA A 397 -0.54 -15.91 14.17
N VAL A 398 0.15 -16.04 13.04
CA VAL A 398 1.16 -15.08 12.58
C VAL A 398 0.53 -14.10 11.61
N PHE A 399 0.51 -12.84 11.99
CA PHE A 399 0.24 -11.71 11.10
C PHE A 399 1.55 -11.08 10.68
N PHE A 400 1.78 -10.98 9.38
CA PHE A 400 3.00 -10.38 8.85
C PHE A 400 2.69 -9.33 7.80
N GLY A 401 3.61 -8.38 7.64
CA GLY A 401 3.38 -7.22 6.78
C GLY A 401 4.61 -6.85 5.96
N VAL A 402 4.63 -5.60 5.52
CA VAL A 402 5.65 -5.09 4.63
C VAL A 402 7.05 -5.00 5.24
N GLY A 403 7.19 -5.19 6.56
CA GLY A 403 8.49 -5.29 7.22
C GLY A 403 9.33 -6.47 6.76
N VAL A 404 8.70 -7.54 6.25
CA VAL A 404 9.39 -8.71 5.70
C VAL A 404 9.28 -8.84 4.19
N THR A 405 8.32 -8.15 3.55
CA THR A 405 8.21 -8.19 2.08
C THR A 405 9.05 -7.12 1.39
N MET A 406 9.31 -5.98 2.04
CA MET A 406 10.06 -4.85 1.46
C MET A 406 11.51 -4.75 1.96
N SER A 407 11.95 -5.74 2.73
CA SER A 407 13.31 -5.89 3.23
C SER A 407 14.07 -6.89 2.35
N PRO A 408 15.42 -6.92 2.39
CA PRO A 408 16.21 -7.96 1.71
C PRO A 408 15.72 -9.38 2.03
N GLY A 409 15.90 -10.30 1.08
CA GLY A 409 15.49 -11.71 1.18
C GLY A 409 14.06 -12.00 0.72
N LYS A 410 13.15 -11.01 0.72
CA LYS A 410 11.85 -11.01 0.03
C LYS A 410 11.14 -12.38 0.04
N ASP A 411 10.90 -13.00 -1.10
CA ASP A 411 10.13 -14.24 -1.22
C ASP A 411 10.76 -15.43 -0.49
N GLU A 412 12.09 -15.54 -0.43
CA GLU A 412 12.78 -16.57 0.36
C GLU A 412 12.50 -16.41 1.87
N THR A 413 12.44 -15.16 2.35
CA THR A 413 12.03 -14.88 3.74
C THR A 413 10.59 -15.33 3.97
N LEU A 414 9.70 -15.10 2.99
CA LEU A 414 8.31 -15.53 3.10
C LEU A 414 8.16 -17.05 3.02
N GLU A 415 8.92 -17.75 2.18
CA GLU A 415 8.99 -19.22 2.21
C GLU A 415 9.39 -19.72 3.59
N ASN A 416 10.38 -19.07 4.21
CA ASN A 416 10.88 -19.47 5.52
C ASN A 416 9.83 -19.24 6.62
N ILE A 417 9.11 -18.10 6.62
CA ILE A 417 7.99 -17.86 7.55
C ILE A 417 6.88 -18.90 7.35
N ILE A 418 6.56 -19.25 6.10
CA ILE A 418 5.54 -20.26 5.80
C ILE A 418 5.97 -21.61 6.35
N ARG A 419 7.23 -22.03 6.09
CA ARG A 419 7.77 -23.29 6.59
C ARG A 419 7.81 -23.33 8.12
N LEU A 420 8.13 -22.22 8.79
CA LEU A 420 8.01 -22.14 10.26
C LEU A 420 6.58 -22.46 10.72
N VAL A 421 5.57 -21.88 10.07
CA VAL A 421 4.16 -22.17 10.41
C VAL A 421 3.81 -23.62 10.11
N GLN A 422 4.34 -24.21 9.04
CA GLN A 422 4.15 -25.64 8.73
C GLN A 422 4.80 -26.55 9.78
N ASP A 423 6.07 -26.29 10.12
CA ASP A 423 6.83 -27.00 11.16
C ASP A 423 6.10 -26.93 12.51
N LEU A 424 5.51 -25.78 12.86
CA LEU A 424 4.71 -25.63 14.08
C LEU A 424 3.42 -26.46 14.09
N ASN A 425 2.84 -26.78 12.92
CA ASN A 425 1.64 -27.63 12.85
C ASN A 425 1.90 -29.09 13.22
N GLU A 426 3.16 -29.53 13.34
CA GLU A 426 3.51 -30.82 13.94
C GLU A 426 3.29 -30.82 15.47
N TRP A 427 3.34 -29.65 16.10
CA TRP A 427 3.17 -29.47 17.55
C TRP A 427 1.77 -29.02 17.93
N THR A 428 1.27 -27.98 17.25
CA THR A 428 -0.01 -27.34 17.59
C THR A 428 -0.61 -26.59 16.42
N LYS A 429 -1.89 -26.21 16.48
CA LYS A 429 -2.51 -25.51 15.36
C LYS A 429 -1.90 -24.12 15.16
N PHE A 430 -1.29 -23.91 14.00
CA PHE A 430 -0.73 -22.61 13.61
C PHE A 430 -1.23 -22.17 12.23
N VAL A 431 -1.46 -20.86 12.07
CA VAL A 431 -1.89 -20.26 10.79
C VAL A 431 -1.14 -18.97 10.51
N LEU A 432 -1.10 -18.62 9.23
CA LEU A 432 -0.45 -17.44 8.69
C LEU A 432 -1.48 -16.54 8.00
N CYS A 433 -1.40 -15.23 8.21
CA CYS A 433 -2.26 -14.25 7.55
C CYS A 433 -1.46 -13.00 7.11
N PRO A 434 -1.30 -12.73 5.80
CA PRO A 434 -0.69 -11.50 5.34
C PRO A 434 -1.60 -10.30 5.63
N MET A 435 -1.03 -9.23 6.19
CA MET A 435 -1.72 -7.97 6.48
C MET A 435 -1.89 -7.13 5.21
N ARG A 436 -2.69 -7.64 4.26
CA ARG A 436 -2.90 -7.04 2.93
C ARG A 436 -3.27 -5.55 3.02
N GLY A 437 -2.65 -4.73 2.18
CA GLY A 437 -2.70 -3.27 2.23
C GLY A 437 -4.06 -2.67 1.87
N HIS A 438 -4.33 -2.46 0.58
CA HIS A 438 -5.56 -1.82 0.08
C HIS A 438 -6.80 -2.69 0.27
N PHE A 439 -7.98 -2.06 0.35
CA PHE A 439 -9.24 -2.75 0.67
C PHE A 439 -9.61 -3.88 -0.30
N ASN A 440 -9.14 -3.82 -1.55
CA ASN A 440 -9.42 -4.85 -2.54
C ASN A 440 -8.19 -5.41 -3.26
N VAL A 441 -6.99 -5.26 -2.69
CA VAL A 441 -5.78 -5.88 -3.28
C VAL A 441 -5.90 -7.41 -3.36
N THR A 442 -6.60 -8.03 -2.39
CA THR A 442 -6.92 -9.46 -2.45
C THR A 442 -7.87 -9.77 -3.62
N GLY A 443 -8.85 -8.92 -3.90
CA GLY A 443 -9.79 -9.12 -4.99
C GLY A 443 -9.13 -8.97 -6.34
N ALA A 444 -8.27 -7.95 -6.51
CA ALA A 444 -7.47 -7.78 -7.72
C ALA A 444 -6.64 -9.04 -8.02
N CYS A 445 -5.94 -9.59 -7.01
CA CYS A 445 -5.23 -10.86 -7.17
C CYS A 445 -6.14 -12.03 -7.54
N ASN A 446 -7.29 -12.16 -6.86
CA ASN A 446 -8.18 -13.29 -7.10
C ASN A 446 -8.74 -13.25 -8.52
N VAL A 447 -9.15 -12.06 -8.99
CA VAL A 447 -9.66 -11.86 -10.36
C VAL A 447 -8.61 -12.25 -11.39
N SER A 448 -7.38 -11.75 -11.21
CA SER A 448 -6.24 -12.14 -12.03
C SER A 448 -6.05 -13.66 -12.02
N LEU A 449 -6.03 -14.31 -10.85
CA LEU A 449 -5.83 -15.75 -10.74
C LEU A 449 -6.88 -16.57 -11.48
N TRP A 450 -8.17 -16.28 -11.31
CA TRP A 450 -9.21 -17.11 -11.94
C TRP A 450 -9.39 -16.82 -13.43
N MET A 451 -8.96 -15.65 -13.94
CA MET A 451 -9.05 -15.32 -15.37
C MET A 451 -7.79 -15.74 -16.15
N THR A 452 -6.61 -15.71 -15.51
CA THR A 452 -5.33 -15.81 -16.22
C THR A 452 -4.43 -16.94 -15.71
N GLY A 453 -4.71 -17.46 -14.51
CA GLY A 453 -3.84 -18.39 -13.79
C GLY A 453 -2.77 -17.71 -12.92
N TYR A 454 -2.60 -16.39 -13.00
CA TYR A 454 -1.53 -15.64 -12.32
C TYR A 454 -2.08 -14.45 -11.53
N ALA A 455 -1.42 -14.05 -10.43
CA ALA A 455 -1.98 -13.08 -9.49
C ALA A 455 -1.66 -11.59 -9.77
N PHE A 456 -0.57 -11.32 -10.51
CA PHE A 456 -0.07 -9.98 -10.83
C PHE A 456 1.00 -10.09 -11.93
N GLY A 457 1.46 -8.97 -12.49
CA GLY A 457 2.46 -8.92 -13.56
C GLY A 457 2.20 -9.89 -14.72
N ILE A 458 1.11 -9.65 -15.46
CA ILE A 458 0.60 -10.57 -16.48
C ILE A 458 0.76 -9.94 -17.86
N ASP A 459 1.56 -10.57 -18.70
CA ASP A 459 1.81 -10.17 -20.09
C ASP A 459 0.86 -10.87 -21.07
N TYR A 460 0.39 -10.12 -22.06
CA TYR A 460 -0.44 -10.58 -23.18
C TYR A 460 0.18 -10.34 -24.56
N MET A 461 1.46 -9.94 -24.66
CA MET A 461 2.12 -9.66 -25.96
C MET A 461 2.00 -10.85 -26.93
N ARG A 462 2.02 -12.09 -26.41
CA ARG A 462 1.87 -13.32 -27.19
C ARG A 462 0.42 -13.82 -27.34
N LYS A 463 -0.58 -13.02 -26.97
CA LYS A 463 -2.02 -13.35 -27.05
C LYS A 463 -2.49 -14.47 -26.11
N PHE A 464 -1.66 -14.89 -25.17
CA PHE A 464 -2.02 -15.73 -24.04
C PHE A 464 -1.26 -15.23 -22.79
N PRO A 465 -1.81 -15.44 -21.58
CA PRO A 465 -1.22 -14.88 -20.37
C PRO A 465 0.13 -15.52 -20.05
N ARG A 466 1.12 -14.69 -19.77
CA ARG A 466 2.44 -15.08 -19.25
C ARG A 466 2.74 -14.31 -17.97
N HIS A 467 3.53 -14.91 -17.08
CA HIS A 467 3.88 -14.30 -15.81
C HIS A 467 5.33 -14.61 -15.43
N ASP A 468 6.01 -13.56 -14.98
CA ASP A 468 7.35 -13.56 -14.41
C ASP A 468 7.49 -12.25 -13.62
N ALA A 469 7.62 -12.36 -12.30
CA ALA A 469 7.68 -11.21 -11.42
C ALA A 469 8.95 -10.35 -11.64
N ALA A 470 10.01 -10.95 -12.20
CA ALA A 470 11.28 -10.29 -12.51
C ALA A 470 11.23 -9.51 -13.84
N ILE A 471 10.15 -9.63 -14.62
CA ILE A 471 10.06 -9.03 -15.96
C ILE A 471 8.82 -8.15 -16.09
N TRP A 472 7.64 -8.65 -15.73
CA TRP A 472 6.36 -8.01 -16.09
C TRP A 472 5.69 -7.25 -14.94
N THR A 473 6.47 -6.81 -13.96
CA THR A 473 5.95 -5.97 -12.86
C THR A 473 6.19 -4.50 -13.13
N VAL A 474 5.35 -3.64 -12.55
CA VAL A 474 5.38 -2.19 -12.77
C VAL A 474 6.77 -1.59 -12.54
N THR A 475 7.50 -2.04 -11.53
CA THR A 475 8.83 -1.52 -11.20
C THR A 475 9.82 -1.87 -12.31
N GLU A 476 9.82 -3.12 -12.76
CA GLU A 476 10.74 -3.62 -13.79
C GLU A 476 10.48 -2.93 -15.12
N LEU A 477 9.23 -3.00 -15.60
CA LEU A 477 8.83 -2.43 -16.89
C LEU A 477 9.13 -0.94 -17.01
N LEU A 478 8.86 -0.17 -15.95
CA LEU A 478 9.15 1.27 -15.95
C LEU A 478 10.64 1.54 -15.79
N SER A 479 11.36 0.79 -14.96
CA SER A 479 12.80 1.01 -14.76
C SER A 479 13.61 0.65 -16.01
N ASN A 480 13.16 -0.33 -16.79
CA ASN A 480 13.78 -0.78 -18.03
C ASN A 480 13.27 -0.04 -19.28
N GLU A 481 12.25 0.83 -19.13
CA GLU A 481 11.63 1.59 -20.23
C GLU A 481 11.01 0.68 -21.31
N ASP A 482 10.49 -0.48 -20.89
CA ASP A 482 9.94 -1.50 -21.80
C ASP A 482 8.59 -1.09 -22.40
N VAL A 483 7.83 -0.24 -21.69
CA VAL A 483 6.45 0.16 -22.03
C VAL A 483 6.40 1.56 -22.63
N ASP A 484 5.53 1.76 -23.62
CA ASP A 484 5.42 3.01 -24.37
C ASP A 484 4.13 3.81 -24.08
N ALA A 485 3.24 3.28 -23.23
CA ALA A 485 2.09 3.99 -22.69
C ALA A 485 1.64 3.36 -21.36
N ALA A 486 0.94 4.13 -20.51
CA ALA A 486 0.41 3.62 -19.25
C ALA A 486 -1.04 4.05 -18.98
N LEU A 487 -1.87 3.12 -18.52
CA LEU A 487 -3.17 3.36 -17.92
C LEU A 487 -3.09 3.04 -16.42
N ILE A 488 -3.28 4.05 -15.59
CA ILE A 488 -3.27 3.93 -14.13
C ILE A 488 -4.71 4.04 -13.60
N VAL A 489 -5.18 3.03 -12.90
CA VAL A 489 -6.55 2.99 -12.34
C VAL A 489 -6.50 2.81 -10.83
N ALA A 490 -7.12 3.75 -10.10
CA ALA A 490 -7.26 3.72 -8.65
C ALA A 490 -5.93 3.49 -7.90
N SER A 491 -4.87 4.16 -8.37
CA SER A 491 -3.51 4.10 -7.81
C SER A 491 -2.75 5.39 -8.08
N ASP A 492 -1.64 5.56 -7.37
CA ASP A 492 -0.81 6.76 -7.40
C ASP A 492 0.69 6.41 -7.43
N PRO A 493 1.19 5.79 -8.52
CA PRO A 493 2.57 5.32 -8.65
C PRO A 493 3.63 6.42 -8.46
N LEU A 494 3.43 7.66 -8.91
CA LEU A 494 4.42 8.74 -8.69
C LEU A 494 4.66 9.00 -7.19
N ALA A 495 3.67 8.72 -6.34
CA ALA A 495 3.79 8.88 -4.89
C ALA A 495 4.36 7.66 -4.17
N HIS A 496 4.48 6.51 -4.82
CA HIS A 496 4.78 5.24 -4.14
C HIS A 496 5.81 4.35 -4.84
N LEU A 497 6.19 4.64 -6.08
CA LEU A 497 7.26 3.92 -6.78
C LEU A 497 8.63 4.58 -6.52
N PRO A 498 9.71 3.80 -6.58
CA PRO A 498 11.07 4.34 -6.55
C PRO A 498 11.32 5.37 -7.64
N LYS A 499 12.31 6.25 -7.42
CA LYS A 499 12.61 7.40 -8.28
C LYS A 499 12.67 7.04 -9.76
N ARG A 500 13.47 6.03 -10.14
CA ARG A 500 13.71 5.67 -11.54
C ARG A 500 12.42 5.22 -12.25
N ALA A 501 11.65 4.34 -11.62
CA ALA A 501 10.36 3.90 -12.16
C ALA A 501 9.35 5.07 -12.27
N ALA A 502 9.27 5.93 -11.24
CA ALA A 502 8.40 7.09 -11.25
C ALA A 502 8.79 8.12 -12.33
N GLU A 503 10.09 8.36 -12.52
CA GLU A 503 10.62 9.26 -13.53
C GLU A 503 10.29 8.77 -14.94
N ASN A 504 10.53 7.48 -15.22
CA ASN A 504 10.26 6.90 -16.53
C ASN A 504 8.76 6.85 -16.86
N LEU A 505 7.88 6.69 -15.86
CA LEU A 505 6.44 6.82 -16.07
C LEU A 505 6.03 8.20 -16.59
N THR A 506 6.77 9.27 -16.26
CA THR A 506 6.46 10.63 -16.74
C THR A 506 6.91 10.89 -18.18
N LYS A 507 7.73 10.01 -18.76
CA LYS A 507 8.27 10.14 -20.13
C LYS A 507 7.32 9.57 -21.19
N ILE A 508 6.34 8.76 -20.79
CA ILE A 508 5.40 8.09 -21.69
C ILE A 508 3.99 8.68 -21.59
N PRO A 509 3.16 8.56 -22.64
CA PRO A 509 1.73 8.89 -22.58
C PRO A 509 1.04 8.19 -21.40
N LEU A 510 0.56 8.99 -20.46
CA LEU A 510 -0.03 8.54 -19.21
C LEU A 510 -1.53 8.86 -19.16
N ILE A 511 -2.35 7.85 -18.93
CA ILE A 511 -3.79 7.96 -18.68
C ILE A 511 -4.05 7.62 -17.21
N VAL A 512 -4.82 8.45 -16.52
CA VAL A 512 -5.17 8.23 -15.11
C VAL A 512 -6.68 8.23 -14.93
N VAL A 513 -7.20 7.16 -14.34
CA VAL A 513 -8.58 7.05 -13.89
C VAL A 513 -8.57 7.00 -12.36
N ASP A 514 -9.00 8.09 -11.73
CA ASP A 514 -9.02 8.18 -10.27
C ASP A 514 -10.11 9.16 -9.81
N PRO A 515 -10.75 8.90 -8.65
CA PRO A 515 -11.69 9.83 -8.06
C PRO A 515 -11.10 11.19 -7.66
N ARG A 516 -9.79 11.30 -7.43
CA ARG A 516 -9.09 12.53 -7.05
C ARG A 516 -7.97 12.86 -8.02
N PHE A 517 -7.69 14.15 -8.16
CA PHE A 517 -6.49 14.60 -8.86
C PHE A 517 -5.26 14.42 -7.94
N ASN A 518 -4.59 13.28 -8.07
CA ASN A 518 -3.45 12.88 -7.24
C ASN A 518 -2.09 13.25 -7.87
N VAL A 519 -0.98 12.82 -7.27
CA VAL A 519 0.38 13.16 -7.74
C VAL A 519 0.63 12.60 -9.14
N THR A 520 0.16 11.37 -9.42
CA THR A 520 0.26 10.73 -10.73
C THR A 520 -0.59 11.44 -11.79
N ALA A 521 -1.79 11.89 -11.43
CA ALA A 521 -2.66 12.66 -12.32
C ALA A 521 -1.99 13.94 -12.84
N ALA A 522 -1.09 14.50 -12.05
CA ALA A 522 -0.36 15.72 -12.39
C ALA A 522 0.60 15.53 -13.59
N ALA A 523 1.08 14.32 -13.83
CA ALA A 523 1.88 13.96 -15.01
C ALA A 523 1.03 13.41 -16.17
N ALA A 524 -0.30 13.31 -16.01
CA ALA A 524 -1.14 12.64 -17.00
C ALA A 524 -1.29 13.45 -18.30
N ARG A 525 -1.38 12.71 -19.41
CA ARG A 525 -1.88 13.22 -20.70
C ARG A 525 -3.40 13.28 -20.71
N VAL A 526 -4.04 12.26 -20.13
CA VAL A 526 -5.51 12.18 -19.99
C VAL A 526 -5.83 11.81 -18.55
N PHE A 527 -6.70 12.58 -17.91
CA PHE A 527 -7.25 12.29 -16.60
C PHE A 527 -8.78 12.16 -16.70
N ILE A 528 -9.33 11.08 -16.17
CA ILE A 528 -10.78 10.81 -16.18
C ILE A 528 -11.23 10.59 -14.73
N PRO A 529 -12.08 11.46 -14.15
CA PRO A 529 -12.59 11.27 -12.81
C PRO A 529 -13.54 10.06 -12.75
N SER A 530 -13.44 9.26 -11.69
CA SER A 530 -14.33 8.13 -11.46
C SER A 530 -15.02 8.17 -10.08
N SER A 531 -16.05 7.34 -9.94
CA SER A 531 -16.81 7.20 -8.69
C SER A 531 -16.02 6.44 -7.61
N PHE A 532 -16.13 6.85 -6.35
CA PHE A 532 -15.57 6.10 -5.23
C PHE A 532 -16.34 4.79 -5.00
N VAL A 533 -15.70 3.64 -5.27
CA VAL A 533 -16.26 2.33 -4.91
C VAL A 533 -16.39 2.20 -3.39
N GLY A 534 -17.58 1.82 -2.92
CA GLY A 534 -17.96 1.76 -1.50
C GLY A 534 -18.38 3.08 -0.86
N ILE A 535 -18.50 4.15 -1.66
CA ILE A 535 -19.10 5.42 -1.24
C ILE A 535 -20.19 5.84 -2.25
N GLU A 536 -19.83 5.95 -3.52
CA GLU A 536 -20.67 6.46 -4.61
C GLU A 536 -21.17 5.35 -5.55
N LYS A 537 -20.48 4.21 -5.54
CA LYS A 537 -20.77 3.03 -6.37
C LYS A 537 -20.63 1.77 -5.52
N GLU A 538 -21.56 0.84 -5.67
CA GLU A 538 -21.45 -0.49 -5.07
C GLU A 538 -20.40 -1.35 -5.81
N GLY A 539 -19.92 -2.41 -5.18
CA GLY A 539 -18.96 -3.32 -5.80
C GLY A 539 -18.60 -4.47 -4.86
N THR A 540 -17.91 -5.47 -5.36
CA THR A 540 -17.43 -6.56 -4.50
C THR A 540 -15.95 -6.37 -4.21
N ALA A 541 -15.56 -6.57 -2.95
CA ALA A 541 -14.16 -6.59 -2.53
C ALA A 541 -13.83 -7.79 -1.65
N TYR A 542 -12.55 -8.14 -1.57
CA TYR A 542 -12.06 -9.24 -0.74
C TYR A 542 -11.17 -8.73 0.38
N ARG A 543 -11.49 -9.12 1.61
CA ARG A 543 -10.71 -8.82 2.81
C ARG A 543 -9.37 -9.57 2.78
N MET A 544 -8.41 -9.18 3.63
CA MET A 544 -7.07 -9.79 3.69
C MET A 544 -7.06 -11.31 3.88
N ASP A 545 -8.11 -11.86 4.47
CA ASP A 545 -8.31 -13.30 4.73
C ASP A 545 -9.13 -14.03 3.67
N GLY A 546 -9.42 -13.38 2.53
CA GLY A 546 -10.13 -13.97 1.40
C GLY A 546 -11.66 -13.95 1.51
N VAL A 547 -12.23 -13.35 2.56
CA VAL A 547 -13.68 -13.18 2.68
C VAL A 547 -14.17 -12.09 1.72
N SER A 548 -15.11 -12.42 0.84
CA SER A 548 -15.76 -11.47 -0.05
C SER A 548 -16.86 -10.69 0.67
N LEU A 549 -16.92 -9.37 0.43
CA LEU A 549 -17.91 -8.46 1.00
C LEU A 549 -18.40 -7.52 -0.10
N ARG A 550 -19.72 -7.23 -0.11
CA ARG A 550 -20.31 -6.27 -1.04
C ARG A 550 -20.30 -4.87 -0.42
N LEU A 551 -19.60 -3.95 -1.07
CA LEU A 551 -19.53 -2.53 -0.76
C LEU A 551 -20.87 -1.85 -1.13
N LYS A 552 -21.28 -0.87 -0.34
CA LYS A 552 -22.55 -0.15 -0.52
C LYS A 552 -22.32 1.20 -1.20
N LYS A 553 -23.30 1.64 -1.98
CA LYS A 553 -23.46 3.05 -2.36
C LYS A 553 -24.19 3.78 -1.22
N VAL A 554 -23.59 4.84 -0.67
CA VAL A 554 -24.16 5.66 0.42
C VAL A 554 -24.55 7.06 -0.04
N VAL A 555 -23.93 7.58 -1.10
CA VAL A 555 -24.28 8.86 -1.74
C VAL A 555 -24.20 8.73 -3.26
N ASP A 556 -24.79 9.67 -3.99
CA ASP A 556 -24.61 9.74 -5.45
C ASP A 556 -23.25 10.36 -5.81
N PRO A 557 -22.62 9.90 -6.91
CA PRO A 557 -21.45 10.59 -7.45
C PRO A 557 -21.81 12.00 -7.93
N PRO A 558 -20.82 12.89 -8.10
CA PRO A 558 -21.03 14.18 -8.74
C PRO A 558 -21.57 14.02 -10.16
N GLU A 559 -22.30 15.03 -10.63
CA GLU A 559 -22.88 15.03 -11.98
C GLU A 559 -21.78 14.87 -13.04
N GLY A 560 -22.03 13.99 -14.03
CA GLY A 560 -21.07 13.68 -15.10
C GLY A 560 -19.94 12.73 -14.72
N VAL A 561 -19.80 12.35 -13.44
CA VAL A 561 -18.81 11.35 -13.00
C VAL A 561 -19.46 9.96 -12.98
N ILE A 562 -18.86 9.03 -13.71
CA ILE A 562 -19.32 7.64 -13.85
C ILE A 562 -18.40 6.67 -13.09
N SER A 563 -18.75 5.38 -13.05
CA SER A 563 -17.94 4.37 -12.35
C SER A 563 -16.71 3.92 -13.15
N ASP A 564 -15.73 3.35 -12.46
CA ASP A 564 -14.55 2.74 -13.12
C ASP A 564 -14.96 1.73 -14.18
N GLU A 565 -15.99 0.91 -13.89
CA GLU A 565 -16.56 -0.09 -14.81
C GLU A 565 -17.06 0.55 -16.11
N GLU A 566 -17.86 1.61 -16.01
CA GLU A 566 -18.41 2.32 -17.19
C GLU A 566 -17.30 2.98 -18.02
N ILE A 567 -16.30 3.58 -17.37
CA ILE A 567 -15.14 4.18 -18.04
C ILE A 567 -14.37 3.10 -18.82
N LEU A 568 -14.09 1.97 -18.18
CA LEU A 568 -13.36 0.87 -18.79
C LEU A 568 -14.14 0.22 -19.94
N SER A 569 -15.45 0.03 -19.80
CA SER A 569 -16.29 -0.48 -20.89
C SER A 569 -16.28 0.45 -22.11
N LEU A 570 -16.44 1.77 -21.91
CA LEU A 570 -16.34 2.75 -23.00
C LEU A 570 -14.96 2.74 -23.68
N LEU A 571 -13.91 2.59 -22.88
CA LEU A 571 -12.53 2.52 -23.37
C LEU A 571 -12.30 1.24 -24.18
N ILE A 572 -12.75 0.09 -23.69
CA ILE A 572 -12.69 -1.21 -24.40
C ILE A 572 -13.41 -1.11 -25.74
N ASP A 573 -14.66 -0.64 -25.75
CA ASP A 573 -15.46 -0.51 -26.98
C ASP A 573 -14.77 0.39 -28.00
N ARG A 574 -14.14 1.47 -27.53
CA ARG A 574 -13.45 2.39 -28.42
C ARG A 574 -12.13 1.82 -28.94
N VAL A 575 -11.35 1.15 -28.09
CA VAL A 575 -10.11 0.47 -28.49
C VAL A 575 -10.40 -0.63 -29.51
N LYS A 576 -11.42 -1.45 -29.30
CA LYS A 576 -11.88 -2.49 -30.26
C LYS A 576 -12.14 -1.88 -31.64
N LYS A 577 -12.94 -0.81 -31.70
CA LYS A 577 -13.22 -0.06 -32.94
C LYS A 577 -11.96 0.50 -33.62
N LEU A 578 -11.01 1.04 -32.85
CA LEU A 578 -9.76 1.58 -33.40
C LEU A 578 -8.82 0.49 -33.92
N ARG A 579 -8.83 -0.71 -33.30
CA ARG A 579 -8.02 -1.86 -33.72
C ARG A 579 -8.69 -2.75 -34.76
N GLY A 580 -9.98 -2.57 -35.02
CA GLY A 580 -10.76 -3.38 -35.95
C GLY A 580 -11.01 -4.81 -35.46
N VAL A 581 -11.18 -5.01 -34.14
CA VAL A 581 -11.44 -6.31 -33.49
C VAL A 581 -12.78 -6.36 -32.79
#